data_AF-A0A0G2ID34-F1
#
_entry.id   AF-A0A0G2ID34-F1
#
_cell.length_a   1.000
_cell.length_b   1.000
_cell.length_c   1.000
_cell.angle_alpha   90.00
_cell.angle_beta   90.00
_cell.angle_gamma   90.00
#
_symmetry.space_group_name_H-M   'P 1'
#
loop_
_entity.id
_entity.type
_entity.pdbx_description
1 polymer ?
#
loop_
_entity_poly.entity_id
_entity_poly.type
_entity_poly.pdbx_seq_one_letter_code
_entity_poly.pdbx_strand_id
1 'polypeptide(L)'
;MPVMLDISMKLIEKLLKQSLILTLNFKNVGISIHAFRDSDAQYLKMEQREAQSVHQFVTQLQAVEGRLRHSYEDYHRKSHLYMKVLPEIRREFDKYAVKLEDLDYDAVLTRLATAENNLPERKKKIKEKFNFNNNNFFNRNSNNKDNANCASTSNKKRKWDNSNQCGSKESRKWVISIMLP
;
A
#
# COMPACT_ATOMS: atom_id res chain seq x y z
N MET A 1 -60.37 35.00 -10.41
CA MET A 1 -59.71 34.69 -9.12
C MET A 1 -58.46 33.83 -9.31
N PRO A 2 -57.31 34.38 -9.75
CA PRO A 2 -56.07 33.58 -9.99
C PRO A 2 -54.97 33.75 -8.93
N VAL A 3 -55.00 34.84 -8.15
CA VAL A 3 -53.86 35.28 -7.31
C VAL A 3 -53.55 34.33 -6.14
N MET A 4 -54.56 33.61 -5.64
CA MET A 4 -54.42 32.64 -4.54
C MET A 4 -53.62 31.39 -4.92
N LEU A 5 -53.66 30.98 -6.19
CA LEU A 5 -52.96 29.78 -6.66
C LEU A 5 -51.45 30.03 -6.81
N ASP A 6 -51.05 31.21 -7.27
CA ASP A 6 -49.63 31.58 -7.42
C ASP A 6 -48.88 31.68 -6.09
N ILE A 7 -49.55 32.18 -5.04
CA ILE A 7 -48.95 32.30 -3.71
C ILE A 7 -48.72 30.91 -3.10
N SER A 8 -49.70 30.00 -3.25
CA SER A 8 -49.57 28.61 -2.80
C SER A 8 -48.44 27.86 -3.52
N MET A 9 -48.31 28.03 -4.84
CA MET A 9 -47.24 27.38 -5.60
C MET A 9 -45.83 27.86 -5.20
N LYS A 10 -45.64 29.16 -5.00
CA LYS A 10 -44.36 29.72 -4.51
C LYS A 10 -43.99 29.22 -3.11
N LEU A 11 -44.99 29.02 -2.24
CA LEU A 11 -44.77 28.49 -0.91
C LEU A 11 -44.35 27.00 -0.96
N ILE A 12 -44.99 26.20 -1.81
CA ILE A 12 -44.64 24.79 -2.02
C ILE A 12 -43.21 24.65 -2.55
N GLU A 13 -42.81 25.46 -3.54
CA GLU A 13 -41.43 25.44 -4.05
C GLU A 13 -40.41 25.80 -2.98
N LYS A 14 -40.71 26.78 -2.12
CA LYS A 14 -39.84 27.19 -1.03
C LYS A 14 -39.66 26.08 0.01
N LEU A 15 -40.73 25.36 0.34
CA LEU A 15 -40.70 24.22 1.25
C LEU A 15 -39.93 23.03 0.66
N LEU A 16 -40.13 22.73 -0.64
CA LEU A 16 -39.38 21.69 -1.34
C LEU A 16 -37.88 22.00 -1.39
N LYS A 17 -37.50 23.25 -1.67
CA LYS A 17 -36.09 23.69 -1.66
C LYS A 17 -35.45 23.55 -0.28
N GLN A 18 -36.15 23.94 0.79
CA GLN A 18 -35.65 23.79 2.16
C GLN A 18 -35.48 22.31 2.54
N SER A 19 -36.45 21.46 2.20
CA SER A 19 -36.38 20.00 2.44
C SER A 19 -35.20 19.35 1.72
N LEU A 20 -34.94 19.75 0.47
CA LEU A 20 -33.79 19.26 -0.31
C LEU A 20 -32.45 19.65 0.34
N ILE A 21 -32.30 20.91 0.76
CA ILE A 21 -31.08 21.42 1.41
C ILE A 21 -30.80 20.66 2.72
N LEU A 22 -31.82 20.47 3.56
CA LEU A 22 -31.70 19.71 4.80
C LEU A 22 -31.25 18.27 4.50
N THR A 23 -31.89 17.61 3.54
CA THR A 23 -31.56 16.22 3.15
C THR A 23 -30.13 16.09 2.64
N LEU A 24 -29.63 17.04 1.85
CA LEU A 24 -28.26 17.05 1.34
C LEU A 24 -27.23 17.25 2.47
N ASN A 25 -27.50 18.17 3.40
CA ASN A 25 -26.62 18.42 4.54
C ASN A 25 -26.50 17.18 5.44
N PHE A 26 -27.61 16.50 5.75
CA PHE A 26 -27.58 15.26 6.55
C PHE A 26 -26.76 14.15 5.89
N LYS A 27 -26.92 13.95 4.57
CA LYS A 27 -26.13 12.97 3.82
C LYS A 27 -24.63 13.31 3.82
N ASN A 28 -24.27 14.57 3.60
CA ASN A 28 -22.88 15.02 3.61
C ASN A 28 -22.22 14.83 4.98
N VAL A 29 -22.93 15.13 6.07
CA VAL A 29 -22.44 14.90 7.43
C VAL A 29 -22.23 13.40 7.69
N GLY A 30 -23.18 12.54 7.30
CA GLY A 30 -23.06 11.09 7.43
C GLY A 30 -21.84 10.54 6.67
N ILE A 31 -21.64 10.96 5.43
CA ILE A 31 -20.49 10.55 4.60
C ILE A 31 -19.16 10.95 5.26
N SER A 32 -19.08 12.15 5.83
CA SER A 32 -17.85 12.62 6.50
C SER A 32 -17.49 11.79 7.74
N ILE A 33 -18.47 11.45 8.59
CA ILE A 33 -18.21 10.71 9.84
C ILE A 33 -17.71 9.29 9.56
N HIS A 34 -18.30 8.60 8.57
CA HIS A 34 -17.85 7.27 8.17
C HIS A 34 -16.43 7.31 7.57
N ALA A 35 -16.13 8.27 6.71
CA ALA A 35 -14.81 8.42 6.10
C ALA A 35 -13.68 8.68 7.13
N PHE A 36 -13.95 9.47 8.17
CA PHE A 36 -13.00 9.70 9.26
C PHE A 36 -12.76 8.43 10.08
N ARG A 37 -13.82 7.70 10.43
CA ARG A 37 -13.71 6.44 11.18
C ARG A 37 -12.90 5.38 10.42
N ASP A 38 -13.09 5.31 9.11
CA ASP A 38 -12.34 4.39 8.26
C ASP A 38 -10.86 4.78 8.19
N SER A 39 -10.56 6.08 8.10
CA SER A 39 -9.18 6.60 8.08
C SER A 39 -8.45 6.37 9.41
N ASP A 40 -9.11 6.63 10.54
CA ASP A 40 -8.57 6.39 11.88
C ASP A 40 -8.27 4.88 12.07
N ALA A 41 -9.20 4.01 11.66
CA ALA A 41 -9.01 2.56 11.73
C ALA A 41 -7.88 2.08 10.80
N GLN A 42 -7.77 2.66 9.60
CA GLN A 42 -6.70 2.37 8.65
C GLN A 42 -5.34 2.78 9.22
N TYR A 43 -5.24 3.98 9.79
CA TYR A 43 -4.02 4.50 10.37
C TYR A 43 -3.53 3.62 11.52
N LEU A 44 -4.41 3.21 12.44
CA LEU A 44 -4.08 2.35 13.56
C LEU A 44 -3.48 1.01 13.10
N LYS A 45 -4.07 0.39 12.08
CA LYS A 45 -3.65 -0.93 11.56
C LYS A 45 -2.46 -0.86 10.60
N MET A 46 -2.06 0.32 10.16
CA MET A 46 -1.02 0.45 9.15
C MET A 46 0.35 0.12 9.75
N GLU A 47 1.05 -0.80 9.10
CA GLU A 47 2.44 -1.17 9.39
C GLU A 47 3.18 -1.34 8.05
N GLN A 48 4.49 -1.12 8.05
CA GLN A 48 5.31 -1.31 6.88
C GLN A 48 5.33 -2.80 6.49
N ARG A 49 5.02 -3.09 5.23
CA ARG A 49 5.10 -4.46 4.70
C ARG A 49 6.55 -4.85 4.38
N GLU A 50 6.87 -6.14 4.47
CA GLU A 50 8.24 -6.64 4.24
C GLU A 50 8.85 -6.18 2.90
N ALA A 51 8.08 -6.25 1.82
CA ALA A 51 8.53 -5.90 0.47
C ALA A 51 8.13 -4.47 0.06
N GLN A 52 7.98 -3.57 1.02
CA GLN A 52 7.69 -2.15 0.83
C GLN A 52 8.85 -1.32 1.38
N SER A 53 9.32 -0.33 0.63
CA SER A 53 10.37 0.57 1.11
C SER A 53 9.85 1.55 2.16
N VAL A 54 10.74 2.10 2.98
CA VAL A 54 10.40 3.13 3.97
C VAL A 54 9.73 4.33 3.28
N HIS A 55 10.28 4.79 2.15
CA HIS A 55 9.71 5.92 1.42
C HIS A 55 8.29 5.65 0.93
N GLN A 56 8.03 4.47 0.35
CA GLN A 56 6.70 4.08 -0.10
C GLN A 56 5.72 3.98 1.07
N PHE A 57 6.18 3.45 2.21
CA PHE A 57 5.38 3.35 3.41
C PHE A 57 5.02 4.73 3.98
N VAL A 58 6.00 5.62 4.14
CA VAL A 58 5.78 6.99 4.65
C VAL A 58 4.80 7.75 3.77
N THR A 59 4.95 7.66 2.44
CA THR A 59 4.03 8.32 1.50
C THR A 59 2.57 7.86 1.72
N GLN A 60 2.37 6.56 1.96
CA GLN A 60 1.03 6.01 2.24
C GLN A 60 0.53 6.42 3.62
N LEU A 61 1.40 6.42 4.63
CA LEU A 61 1.07 6.82 5.99
C LEU A 61 0.61 8.28 6.03
N GLN A 62 1.39 9.19 5.41
CA GLN A 62 1.07 10.61 5.32
C GLN A 62 -0.25 10.89 4.58
N ALA A 63 -0.54 10.12 3.52
CA ALA A 63 -1.80 10.24 2.79
C ALA A 63 -3.02 9.90 3.66
N VAL A 64 -2.87 9.00 4.64
CA VAL A 64 -3.93 8.69 5.62
C VAL A 64 -3.92 9.67 6.77
N GLU A 65 -2.75 10.15 7.23
CA GLU A 65 -2.64 11.20 8.26
C GLU A 65 -3.44 12.46 7.88
N GLY A 66 -3.36 12.89 6.62
CA GLY A 66 -4.12 14.04 6.12
C GLY A 66 -5.64 13.86 6.10
N ARG A 67 -6.15 12.67 6.40
CA ARG A 67 -7.59 12.32 6.42
C ARG A 67 -8.09 11.95 7.82
N LEU A 68 -7.22 11.99 8.82
CA LEU A 68 -7.60 11.71 10.20
C LEU A 68 -8.57 12.77 10.71
N ARG A 69 -9.41 12.36 11.66
CA ARG A 69 -10.33 13.30 12.31
C ARG A 69 -9.59 14.39 13.08
N HIS A 70 -8.47 14.03 13.70
CA HIS A 70 -7.61 14.92 14.45
C HIS A 70 -6.17 14.72 14.00
N SER A 71 -5.46 15.82 13.75
CA SER A 71 -4.05 15.77 13.41
C SER A 71 -3.23 15.46 14.67
N TYR A 72 -2.26 14.57 14.53
CA TYR A 72 -1.31 14.29 15.61
C TYR A 72 -0.22 15.35 15.65
N GLU A 73 0.25 15.67 16.86
CA GLU A 73 1.45 16.47 17.03
C GLU A 73 2.68 15.75 16.48
N ASP A 74 3.69 16.51 16.05
CA ASP A 74 4.90 15.97 15.42
C ASP A 74 5.62 14.94 16.27
N TYR A 75 5.66 15.13 17.59
CA TYR A 75 6.20 14.12 18.51
C TYR A 75 5.50 12.76 18.37
N HIS A 76 4.17 12.74 18.36
CA HIS A 76 3.37 11.52 18.20
C HIS A 76 3.55 10.94 16.79
N ARG A 77 3.59 11.78 15.75
CA ARG A 77 3.82 11.32 14.37
C ARG A 77 5.17 10.63 14.21
N LYS A 78 6.24 11.18 14.80
CA LYS A 78 7.57 10.55 14.83
C LYS A 78 7.53 9.18 15.53
N SER A 79 6.91 9.13 16.71
CA SER A 79 6.76 7.89 17.49
C SER A 79 5.98 6.81 16.73
N HIS A 80 4.84 7.19 16.13
CA HIS A 80 4.04 6.28 15.31
C HIS A 80 4.79 5.78 14.09
N LEU A 81 5.49 6.66 13.36
CA LEU A 81 6.31 6.26 12.22
C LEU A 81 7.35 5.21 12.64
N TYR A 82 8.11 5.50 13.70
CA TYR A 82 9.12 4.57 14.22
C TYR A 82 8.50 3.23 14.64
N MET A 83 7.36 3.25 15.33
CA MET A 83 6.67 2.03 15.77
C MET A 83 6.07 1.18 14.64
N LYS A 84 5.68 1.81 13.53
CA LYS A 84 5.04 1.14 12.39
C LYS A 84 6.03 0.65 11.34
N VAL A 85 7.28 1.11 11.39
CA VAL A 85 8.37 0.62 10.55
C VAL A 85 8.85 -0.75 11.05
N LEU A 86 9.40 -1.54 10.13
CA LEU A 86 9.83 -2.91 10.43
C LEU A 86 10.88 -2.97 11.53
N PRO A 87 10.84 -4.01 12.39
CA PRO A 87 11.74 -4.14 13.54
C PRO A 87 13.22 -4.22 13.15
N GLU A 88 13.55 -4.81 12.01
CA GLU A 88 14.92 -4.88 11.48
C GLU A 88 15.50 -3.48 11.23
N ILE A 89 14.68 -2.57 10.69
CA ILE A 89 15.08 -1.19 10.40
C ILE A 89 15.21 -0.42 11.70
N ARG A 90 14.29 -0.60 12.66
CA ARG A 90 14.41 -0.01 14.01
C ARG A 90 15.71 -0.39 14.69
N ARG A 91 16.06 -1.68 14.67
CA ARG A 91 17.32 -2.16 15.26
C ARG A 91 18.55 -1.51 14.64
N GLU A 92 18.57 -1.34 13.31
CA GLU A 92 19.69 -0.68 12.63
C GLU A 92 19.70 0.84 12.88
N PHE A 93 18.53 1.46 13.05
CA PHE A 93 18.40 2.86 13.46
C PHE A 93 18.98 3.09 14.87
N ASP A 94 18.59 2.26 15.84
CA ASP A 94 18.96 2.40 17.26
C ASP A 94 20.48 2.21 17.49
N LYS A 95 21.15 1.47 16.60
CA LYS A 95 22.60 1.22 16.64
C LYS A 95 23.43 2.49 16.67
N TYR A 96 22.91 3.59 16.11
CA TYR A 96 23.60 4.87 16.05
C TYR A 96 23.32 5.77 17.26
N ALA A 97 22.66 5.25 18.30
CA ALA A 97 22.36 5.92 19.57
C ALA A 97 21.68 7.29 19.41
N VAL A 98 20.91 7.48 18.33
CA VAL A 98 20.18 8.72 18.07
C VAL A 98 18.83 8.66 18.77
N LYS A 99 18.55 9.61 19.65
CA LYS A 99 17.22 9.72 20.28
C LYS A 99 16.21 10.25 19.25
N LEU A 100 15.05 9.63 19.21
CA LEU A 100 13.94 10.03 18.34
C LEU A 100 13.41 11.45 18.66
N GLU A 101 13.52 11.84 19.93
CA GLU A 101 13.10 13.16 20.44
C GLU A 101 13.94 14.29 19.84
N ASP A 102 15.24 14.07 19.67
CA ASP A 102 16.22 15.07 19.22
C ASP A 102 16.21 15.32 17.70
N LEU A 103 15.44 14.52 16.95
CA LEU A 103 15.36 14.60 15.50
C LEU A 103 14.06 15.24 15.03
N ASP A 104 14.15 16.10 14.01
CA ASP A 104 12.98 16.54 13.25
C ASP A 104 12.38 15.39 12.43
N TYR A 105 11.12 15.52 12.03
CA TYR A 105 10.41 14.47 11.29
C TYR A 105 11.15 14.03 10.00
N ASP A 106 11.65 14.98 9.22
CA ASP A 106 12.41 14.71 7.99
C ASP A 106 13.77 14.06 8.27
N ALA A 107 14.38 14.40 9.41
CA ALA A 107 15.63 13.77 9.84
C ALA A 107 15.39 12.30 10.24
N VAL A 108 14.28 12.00 10.94
CA VAL A 108 13.85 10.63 11.22
C VAL A 108 13.66 9.84 9.93
N LEU A 109 12.96 10.42 8.94
CA LEU A 109 12.74 9.77 7.64
C LEU A 109 14.06 9.44 6.94
N THR A 110 14.98 10.40 6.87
CA THR A 110 16.28 10.23 6.24
C THR A 110 17.11 9.13 6.93
N ARG A 111 17.07 9.10 8.27
CA ARG A 111 17.77 8.08 9.06
C ARG A 111 17.16 6.70 8.90
N LEU A 112 15.83 6.57 8.87
CA LEU A 112 15.15 5.30 8.59
C LEU A 112 15.44 4.79 7.18
N ALA A 113 15.48 5.67 6.17
CA ALA A 113 15.87 5.31 4.82
C ALA A 113 17.36 4.87 4.76
N THR A 114 18.23 5.52 5.51
CA THR A 114 19.64 5.12 5.64
C THR A 114 19.78 3.75 6.31
N ALA A 115 19.03 3.51 7.40
CA ALA A 115 18.99 2.22 8.08
C ALA A 115 18.47 1.11 7.16
N GLU A 116 17.41 1.35 6.37
CA GLU A 116 16.94 0.40 5.35
C GLU A 116 18.03 0.14 4.29
N ASN A 117 18.81 1.16 3.92
CA ASN A 117 19.88 1.02 2.95
C ASN A 117 21.04 0.13 3.42
N ASN A 118 21.24 0.04 4.73
CA ASN A 118 22.23 -0.81 5.38
C ASN A 118 21.79 -2.29 5.48
N LEU A 119 20.56 -2.61 5.08
CA LEU A 119 20.00 -3.96 5.10
C LEU A 119 19.91 -4.54 3.67
N PRO A 120 20.98 -5.18 3.16
CA PRO A 120 21.03 -5.67 1.77
C PRO A 120 20.02 -6.79 1.48
N GLU A 121 19.67 -7.59 2.48
CA GLU A 121 18.66 -8.65 2.35
C GLU A 121 17.28 -8.08 2.00
N ARG A 122 16.92 -6.92 2.57
CA ARG A 122 15.67 -6.22 2.24
C ARG A 122 15.67 -5.70 0.81
N LYS A 123 16.80 -5.15 0.35
CA LYS A 123 16.93 -4.68 -1.05
C LYS A 123 16.66 -5.81 -2.05
N LYS A 124 17.13 -7.03 -1.74
CA LYS A 124 16.85 -8.23 -2.55
C LYS A 124 15.36 -8.57 -2.54
N LYS A 125 14.73 -8.67 -1.37
CA LYS A 125 13.28 -8.96 -1.24
C LYS A 125 12.40 -7.97 -2.02
N ILE A 126 12.71 -6.67 -1.93
CA ILE A 126 11.97 -5.64 -2.66
C ILE A 126 12.15 -5.84 -4.17
N LYS A 127 13.40 -6.00 -4.64
CA LYS A 127 13.72 -6.21 -6.07
C LYS A 127 13.10 -7.47 -6.64
N GLU A 128 13.12 -8.58 -5.90
CA GLU A 128 12.51 -9.84 -6.29
C GLU A 128 11.01 -9.67 -6.54
N LYS A 129 10.29 -9.01 -5.63
CA LYS A 129 8.85 -8.74 -5.80
C LYS A 129 8.54 -7.90 -7.04
N PHE A 130 9.36 -6.88 -7.32
CA PHE A 130 9.24 -6.10 -8.56
C PHE A 130 9.43 -6.97 -9.80
N ASN A 131 10.43 -7.86 -9.81
CA ASN A 131 10.68 -8.77 -10.92
C ASN A 131 9.54 -9.79 -11.14
N PHE A 132 9.00 -10.37 -10.06
CA PHE A 132 7.86 -11.30 -10.15
C PHE A 132 6.62 -10.61 -10.74
N ASN A 133 6.31 -9.38 -10.32
CA ASN A 133 5.18 -8.64 -10.87
C ASN A 133 5.38 -8.27 -12.34
N ASN A 134 6.59 -7.90 -12.74
CA ASN A 134 6.87 -7.51 -14.13
C ASN A 134 6.78 -8.72 -15.08
N ASN A 135 7.33 -9.86 -14.69
CA ASN A 135 7.27 -11.09 -15.49
C ASN A 135 5.83 -11.58 -15.68
N ASN A 136 4.97 -11.46 -14.67
CA ASN A 136 3.54 -11.80 -14.79
C ASN A 136 2.77 -10.83 -15.70
N PHE A 137 3.16 -9.56 -15.76
CA PHE A 137 2.54 -8.58 -16.65
C PHE A 137 2.86 -8.85 -18.12
N PHE A 138 4.13 -9.13 -18.44
CA PHE A 138 4.52 -9.48 -19.81
C PHE A 138 3.95 -10.83 -20.26
N ASN A 139 3.85 -11.82 -19.35
CA ASN A 139 3.35 -13.14 -19.71
C ASN A 139 1.82 -13.16 -19.95
N ARG A 140 1.05 -12.25 -19.35
CA ARG A 140 -0.40 -12.11 -19.64
C ARG A 140 -0.70 -11.56 -21.03
N ASN A 141 0.16 -10.70 -21.56
CA ASN A 141 -0.03 -10.15 -22.91
C ASN A 141 0.32 -11.13 -24.03
N SER A 142 0.97 -12.25 -23.72
CA SER A 142 1.35 -13.25 -24.73
C SER A 142 0.26 -14.29 -24.99
N ASN A 143 -0.72 -14.45 -24.10
CA ASN A 143 -1.78 -15.47 -24.22
C ASN A 143 -3.05 -14.99 -24.96
N ASN A 144 -3.02 -13.81 -25.59
CA ASN A 144 -4.18 -13.25 -26.29
C ASN A 144 -3.96 -13.08 -27.81
N LYS A 145 -3.00 -13.82 -28.38
CA LYS A 145 -2.63 -13.73 -29.80
C LYS A 145 -2.88 -15.02 -30.61
N ASP A 146 -3.62 -15.98 -30.05
CA ASP A 146 -3.85 -17.29 -30.70
C ASP A 146 -5.32 -17.51 -31.09
N ASN A 147 -6.02 -16.46 -31.54
CA ASN A 147 -7.31 -16.64 -32.22
C ASN A 147 -7.51 -15.67 -33.38
N ALA A 148 -6.65 -15.77 -34.38
CA ALA A 148 -6.86 -15.24 -35.71
C ALA A 148 -6.38 -16.28 -36.73
N ASN A 149 -7.34 -17.08 -37.21
CA ASN A 149 -7.40 -17.90 -38.42
C ASN A 149 -6.15 -18.01 -39.32
N CYS A 150 -5.91 -19.26 -39.74
CA CYS A 150 -5.93 -19.72 -41.16
C CYS A 150 -4.76 -20.64 -41.49
N ALA A 151 -5.11 -21.79 -42.06
CA ALA A 151 -4.23 -22.83 -42.56
C ALA A 151 -3.25 -22.33 -43.63
N SER A 152 -2.01 -22.83 -43.60
CA SER A 152 -1.45 -23.73 -44.63
C SER A 152 0.07 -23.81 -44.57
N THR A 153 0.55 -25.06 -44.48
CA THR A 153 1.74 -25.63 -45.12
C THR A 153 3.16 -25.13 -44.80
N SER A 154 3.98 -26.14 -44.52
CA SER A 154 5.35 -26.39 -44.99
C SER A 154 6.55 -26.03 -44.09
N ASN A 155 7.11 -27.10 -43.52
CA ASN A 155 8.53 -27.44 -43.46
C ASN A 155 9.57 -26.31 -43.44
N LYS A 156 10.25 -26.15 -42.29
CA LYS A 156 11.70 -25.92 -42.24
C LYS A 156 12.33 -26.30 -40.88
N LYS A 157 12.80 -27.54 -40.85
CA LYS A 157 13.97 -28.08 -40.15
C LYS A 157 14.94 -27.02 -39.58
N ARG A 158 15.13 -27.01 -38.25
CA ARG A 158 16.45 -26.79 -37.62
C ARG A 158 16.58 -27.64 -36.35
N LYS A 159 17.35 -28.72 -36.54
CA LYS A 159 17.97 -29.62 -35.58
C LYS A 159 18.97 -28.86 -34.72
N TRP A 160 18.92 -29.03 -33.39
CA TRP A 160 20.08 -29.21 -32.51
C TRP A 160 19.60 -30.00 -31.28
N ASP A 161 20.07 -31.23 -31.20
CA ASP A 161 19.98 -32.08 -30.02
C ASP A 161 20.91 -31.51 -28.93
N ASN A 162 20.48 -31.49 -27.67
CA ASN A 162 21.38 -31.86 -26.57
C ASN A 162 20.58 -32.29 -25.34
N SER A 163 20.45 -33.60 -25.22
CA SER A 163 20.20 -34.31 -23.96
C SER A 163 21.35 -34.05 -22.99
N ASN A 164 21.04 -33.67 -21.75
CA ASN A 164 21.79 -34.18 -20.62
C ASN A 164 20.86 -34.42 -19.42
N GLN A 165 20.81 -35.71 -19.13
CA GLN A 165 20.14 -36.41 -18.07
C GLN A 165 20.87 -36.21 -16.74
N CYS A 166 20.19 -36.61 -15.65
CA CYS A 166 20.77 -37.12 -14.40
C CYS A 166 20.94 -36.13 -13.23
N GLY A 167 20.33 -36.50 -12.08
CA GLY A 167 20.80 -36.04 -10.78
C GLY A 167 19.76 -35.91 -9.66
N SER A 168 19.06 -36.99 -9.30
CA SER A 168 18.44 -37.08 -7.96
C SER A 168 19.54 -37.08 -6.89
N LYS A 169 19.52 -36.12 -5.95
CA LYS A 169 20.25 -36.17 -4.66
C LYS A 169 19.49 -35.43 -3.56
N GLU A 170 18.62 -36.19 -2.91
CA GLU A 170 18.58 -36.44 -1.46
C GLU A 170 19.30 -35.47 -0.48
N SER A 171 18.52 -35.09 0.55
CA SER A 171 18.87 -34.76 1.93
C SER A 171 19.59 -33.45 2.28
N ARG A 172 18.91 -32.63 3.10
CA ARG A 172 19.36 -32.35 4.48
C ARG A 172 18.24 -31.76 5.35
N LYS A 173 17.81 -32.56 6.33
CA LYS A 173 16.99 -32.16 7.48
C LYS A 173 17.81 -31.21 8.35
N TRP A 174 17.24 -30.07 8.73
CA TRP A 174 17.80 -29.22 9.78
C TRP A 174 17.27 -29.71 11.13
N VAL A 175 18.14 -30.34 11.91
CA VAL A 175 17.95 -30.57 13.35
C VAL A 175 18.49 -29.33 14.04
N ILE A 176 17.62 -28.55 14.69
CA ILE A 176 18.04 -27.48 15.60
C ILE A 176 18.09 -28.10 17.00
N SER A 177 19.31 -28.28 17.52
CA SER A 177 19.57 -28.62 18.91
C SER A 177 19.58 -27.32 19.71
N ILE A 178 18.65 -27.18 20.65
CA ILE A 178 18.60 -26.08 21.62
C ILE A 178 19.23 -26.57 22.91
N MET A 179 20.46 -26.11 23.19
CA MET A 179 21.04 -26.11 24.53
C MET A 179 20.71 -24.76 25.17
N LEU A 180 19.89 -24.78 26.22
CA LEU A 180 19.82 -23.71 27.20
C LEU A 180 20.88 -23.96 28.29
N PRO A 181 21.47 -22.90 28.88
CA PRO A 181 22.06 -22.97 30.22
C PRO A 181 20.99 -23.15 31.31
#